data_AF-A0A545BBV1-F1
#
_entry.id   AF-A0A545BBV1-F1
#
_cell.length_a   1.000
_cell.length_b   1.000
_cell.length_c   1.000
_cell.angle_alpha   90.00
_cell.angle_beta   90.00
_cell.angle_gamma   90.00
#
_symmetry.space_group_name_H-M   'P 1'
#
loop_
_entity.id
_entity.type
_entity.pdbx_description
1 polymer ?
#
loop_
_entity_poly.entity_id
_entity_poly.type
_entity_poly.pdbx_seq_one_letter_code
_entity_poly.pdbx_strand_id
1 'polypeptide(L)'
;MTIEPVRKKRHPVLIALTLAVVLALIASAVVISVSTMTAQQRRESLVLLKDERLTALDEARGKIQPAVNTYLAAYKKARNAPASREEAEKGSAKERDDFQQAIISARTALNEVQTSDTAGAEDKTVSGAVAMLGDSYQAYLDSMEGLVESYPLFEGLFRQDAGCSGLFVGSKAANLRERQTLLAQAAVQCREAVNQLKQSKNVSYVEFARTLDNQIAQLETHAETTAKSEENYNEFVRLKDEYVKKIDDATARNAPDAEYATIADELKALNTRIKNNRSEFDFAAKRYVNGVRDMPTLVENVFTKDVADQIKHHDAVIPIRVQVLKDALDAELAE
;
A
#
# COMPACT_ATOMS: atom_id res chain seq x y z
N MET A 1 -40.00 -82.93 -62.90
CA MET A 1 -39.00 -82.89 -61.82
C MET A 1 -38.65 -81.44 -61.57
N THR A 2 -38.96 -80.96 -60.38
CA THR A 2 -38.78 -79.59 -59.89
C THR A 2 -37.32 -79.32 -59.55
N ILE A 3 -36.80 -78.15 -59.95
CA ILE A 3 -35.48 -77.66 -59.57
C ILE A 3 -35.70 -76.66 -58.43
N GLU A 4 -35.28 -77.01 -57.21
CA GLU A 4 -35.23 -76.10 -56.07
C GLU A 4 -33.96 -75.21 -56.11
N PRO A 5 -34.02 -73.96 -55.63
CA PRO A 5 -32.86 -73.08 -55.58
C PRO A 5 -32.06 -73.29 -54.27
N VAL A 6 -30.77 -73.58 -54.38
CA VAL A 6 -29.87 -73.65 -53.22
C VAL A 6 -29.58 -72.24 -52.71
N ARG A 7 -30.11 -71.94 -51.51
CA ARG A 7 -29.90 -70.69 -50.75
C ARG A 7 -28.40 -70.43 -50.49
N LYS A 8 -27.88 -69.29 -50.96
CA LYS A 8 -26.59 -68.72 -50.49
C LYS A 8 -26.69 -68.38 -48.99
N LYS A 9 -25.88 -69.03 -48.14
CA LYS A 9 -25.70 -68.63 -46.73
C LYS A 9 -24.92 -67.30 -46.70
N ARG A 10 -25.56 -66.28 -46.11
CA ARG A 10 -25.01 -64.95 -45.87
C ARG A 10 -23.81 -65.07 -44.88
N HIS A 11 -22.67 -64.46 -45.19
CA HIS A 11 -21.53 -64.24 -44.26
C HIS A 11 -21.46 -62.77 -43.75
N PRO A 12 -22.48 -62.21 -43.09
CA PRO A 12 -22.45 -60.83 -42.62
C PRO A 12 -21.61 -60.67 -41.34
N VAL A 13 -21.48 -61.74 -40.54
CA VAL A 13 -20.78 -61.73 -39.25
C VAL A 13 -19.27 -61.57 -39.42
N LEU A 14 -18.69 -62.24 -40.42
CA LEU A 14 -17.26 -62.15 -40.73
C LEU A 14 -16.86 -60.77 -41.25
N ILE A 15 -17.73 -60.12 -42.04
CA ILE A 15 -17.52 -58.76 -42.55
C ILE A 15 -17.65 -57.72 -41.42
N ALA A 16 -18.60 -57.91 -40.49
CA ALA A 16 -18.76 -57.03 -39.34
C ALA A 16 -17.57 -57.11 -38.36
N LEU A 17 -17.04 -58.32 -38.12
CA LEU A 17 -15.87 -58.54 -37.27
C LEU A 17 -14.59 -57.91 -37.85
N THR A 18 -14.35 -58.04 -39.15
CA THR A 18 -13.18 -57.40 -39.78
C THR A 18 -13.29 -55.88 -39.79
N LEU A 19 -14.49 -55.31 -40.03
CA LEU A 19 -14.72 -53.87 -39.90
C LEU A 19 -14.48 -53.36 -38.47
N ALA A 20 -14.93 -54.09 -37.46
CA ALA A 20 -14.72 -53.73 -36.05
C ALA A 20 -13.24 -53.74 -35.66
N VAL A 21 -12.47 -54.74 -36.11
CA VAL A 21 -11.02 -54.82 -35.85
C VAL A 21 -10.26 -53.69 -36.57
N VAL A 22 -10.62 -53.39 -37.82
CA VAL A 22 -10.00 -52.29 -38.57
C VAL A 22 -10.32 -50.94 -37.92
N LEU A 23 -11.57 -50.71 -37.49
CA LEU A 23 -11.95 -49.51 -36.74
C LEU A 23 -11.23 -49.40 -35.40
N ALA A 24 -11.06 -50.50 -34.67
CA ALA A 24 -10.30 -50.51 -33.42
C ALA A 24 -8.82 -50.19 -33.63
N LEU A 25 -8.21 -50.73 -34.70
CA LEU A 25 -6.82 -50.42 -35.08
C LEU A 25 -6.66 -48.95 -35.48
N ILE A 26 -7.56 -48.41 -36.30
CA ILE A 26 -7.56 -46.99 -36.67
C ILE A 26 -7.76 -46.12 -35.42
N ALA A 27 -8.71 -46.44 -34.55
CA ALA A 27 -8.94 -45.71 -33.31
C ALA A 27 -7.70 -45.74 -32.41
N SER A 28 -7.04 -46.90 -32.24
CA SER A 28 -5.81 -46.99 -31.45
C SER A 28 -4.64 -46.22 -32.06
N ALA A 29 -4.47 -46.25 -33.39
CA ALA A 29 -3.45 -45.47 -34.08
C ALA A 29 -3.69 -43.96 -33.97
N VAL A 30 -4.95 -43.53 -34.02
CA VAL A 30 -5.36 -42.12 -33.82
C VAL A 30 -5.16 -41.70 -32.37
N VAL A 31 -5.50 -42.55 -31.39
CA VAL A 31 -5.26 -42.25 -29.97
C VAL A 31 -3.77 -42.13 -29.67
N ILE A 32 -2.94 -43.04 -30.20
CA ILE A 32 -1.49 -43.00 -30.04
C ILE A 32 -0.92 -41.74 -30.71
N SER A 33 -1.28 -41.44 -31.96
CA SER A 33 -0.76 -40.26 -32.67
C SER A 33 -1.16 -38.94 -31.98
N VAL A 34 -2.42 -38.81 -31.56
CA VAL A 34 -2.91 -37.66 -30.80
C VAL A 34 -2.16 -37.53 -29.48
N SER A 35 -2.00 -38.63 -28.71
CA SER A 35 -1.29 -38.60 -27.43
C SER A 35 0.21 -38.24 -27.57
N THR A 36 0.88 -38.72 -28.62
CA THR A 36 2.29 -38.37 -28.88
C THR A 36 2.47 -36.93 -29.33
N MET A 37 1.54 -36.41 -30.16
CA MET A 37 1.57 -35.00 -30.58
C MET A 37 1.28 -34.06 -29.41
N THR A 38 0.34 -34.40 -28.54
CA THR A 38 0.03 -33.60 -27.33
C THR A 38 1.20 -33.61 -26.35
N ALA A 39 1.87 -34.75 -26.15
CA ALA A 39 3.03 -34.84 -25.27
C ALA A 39 4.23 -34.03 -25.80
N GLN A 40 4.48 -34.08 -27.12
CA GLN A 40 5.55 -33.31 -27.74
C GLN A 40 5.27 -31.80 -27.74
N GLN A 41 4.02 -31.39 -28.03
CA GLN A 41 3.59 -29.99 -27.90
C GLN A 41 3.70 -29.47 -26.47
N ARG A 42 3.35 -30.30 -25.47
CA ARG A 42 3.50 -29.95 -24.06
C ARG A 42 4.97 -29.74 -23.70
N ARG A 43 5.85 -30.65 -24.10
CA ARG A 43 7.31 -30.52 -23.87
C ARG A 43 7.88 -29.26 -24.51
N GLU A 44 7.54 -28.97 -25.76
CA GLU A 44 7.96 -27.75 -26.46
C GLU A 44 7.45 -26.49 -25.75
N SER A 45 6.20 -26.50 -25.26
CA SER A 45 5.63 -25.39 -24.47
C SER A 45 6.36 -25.17 -23.14
N LEU A 46 6.71 -26.24 -22.43
CA LEU A 46 7.44 -26.14 -21.15
C LEU A 46 8.87 -25.64 -21.34
N VAL A 47 9.56 -26.05 -22.42
CA VAL A 47 10.89 -25.52 -22.77
C VAL A 47 10.79 -24.03 -23.13
N LEU A 48 9.80 -23.65 -23.95
CA LEU A 48 9.55 -22.25 -24.32
C LEU A 48 9.28 -21.38 -23.08
N LEU A 49 8.49 -21.89 -22.14
CA LEU A 49 8.22 -21.24 -20.86
C LEU A 49 9.52 -21.06 -20.06
N LYS A 50 10.31 -22.13 -19.92
CA LYS A 50 11.54 -22.14 -19.12
C LYS A 50 12.59 -21.15 -19.63
N ASP A 51 12.85 -21.17 -20.94
CA ASP A 51 14.02 -20.51 -21.52
C ASP A 51 13.71 -19.13 -22.10
N GLU A 52 12.59 -18.99 -22.83
CA GLU A 52 12.26 -17.74 -23.51
C GLU A 52 11.35 -16.84 -22.65
N ARG A 53 10.23 -17.37 -22.17
CA ARG A 53 9.20 -16.54 -21.49
C ARG A 53 9.67 -16.03 -20.13
N LEU A 54 10.35 -16.85 -19.34
CA LEU A 54 10.91 -16.40 -18.07
C LEU A 54 12.03 -15.36 -18.26
N THR A 55 12.84 -15.51 -19.30
CA THR A 55 13.89 -14.53 -19.63
C THR A 55 13.27 -13.20 -20.05
N ALA A 56 12.27 -13.23 -20.94
CA ALA A 56 11.55 -12.03 -21.36
C ALA A 56 10.86 -11.30 -20.19
N LEU A 57 10.30 -12.05 -19.23
CA LEU A 57 9.69 -11.50 -18.03
C LEU A 57 10.72 -10.81 -17.11
N ASP A 58 11.90 -11.42 -16.91
CA ASP A 58 12.98 -10.82 -16.12
C ASP A 58 13.56 -9.56 -16.81
N GLU A 59 13.78 -9.61 -18.11
CA GLU A 59 14.22 -8.45 -18.90
C GLU A 59 13.21 -7.29 -18.85
N ALA A 60 11.91 -7.60 -18.94
CA ALA A 60 10.86 -6.58 -18.82
C ALA A 60 10.84 -5.96 -17.42
N ARG A 61 11.00 -6.79 -16.37
CA ARG A 61 11.12 -6.32 -14.98
C ARG A 61 12.32 -5.40 -14.78
N GLY A 62 13.47 -5.77 -15.35
CA GLY A 62 14.71 -5.00 -15.25
C GLY A 62 14.62 -3.57 -15.77
N LYS A 63 13.60 -3.25 -16.59
CA LYS A 63 13.36 -1.91 -17.15
C LYS A 63 12.51 -1.02 -16.24
N ILE A 64 11.75 -1.59 -15.29
CA ILE A 64 10.76 -0.85 -14.51
C ILE A 64 11.41 0.12 -13.52
N GLN A 65 12.28 -0.36 -12.63
CA GLN A 65 12.90 0.50 -11.62
C GLN A 65 13.72 1.66 -12.23
N PRO A 66 14.52 1.45 -13.30
CA PRO A 66 15.15 2.56 -14.01
C PRO A 66 14.15 3.60 -14.55
N ALA A 67 13.01 3.16 -15.11
CA ALA A 67 11.97 4.06 -15.60
C ALA A 67 11.30 4.86 -14.47
N VAL A 68 11.00 4.20 -13.33
CA VAL A 68 10.53 4.88 -12.11
C VAL A 68 11.51 5.94 -11.67
N ASN A 69 12.79 5.60 -11.50
CA ASN A 69 13.81 6.55 -11.05
C ASN A 69 13.93 7.76 -11.97
N THR A 70 13.84 7.52 -13.29
CA THR A 70 13.87 8.57 -14.32
C THR A 70 12.66 9.50 -14.18
N TYR A 71 11.46 8.94 -14.02
CA TYR A 71 10.24 9.73 -13.78
C TYR A 71 10.33 10.56 -12.50
N LEU A 72 10.69 9.94 -11.37
CA LEU A 72 10.76 10.63 -10.07
C LEU A 72 11.77 11.78 -10.10
N ALA A 73 12.92 11.57 -10.76
CA ALA A 73 13.93 12.61 -10.96
C ALA A 73 13.44 13.74 -11.87
N ALA A 74 12.78 13.42 -12.99
CA ALA A 74 12.21 14.40 -13.91
C ALA A 74 11.12 15.25 -13.23
N TYR A 75 10.19 14.60 -12.51
CA TYR A 75 9.13 15.27 -11.77
C TYR A 75 9.71 16.19 -10.67
N LYS A 76 10.67 15.68 -9.88
CA LYS A 76 11.36 16.49 -8.86
C LYS A 76 12.07 17.70 -9.48
N LYS A 77 12.76 17.51 -10.62
CA LYS A 77 13.41 18.59 -11.35
C LYS A 77 12.41 19.63 -11.82
N ALA A 78 11.26 19.20 -12.36
CA ALA A 78 10.20 20.10 -12.79
C ALA A 78 9.59 20.87 -11.61
N ARG A 79 9.47 20.24 -10.43
CA ARG A 79 8.99 20.86 -9.18
C ARG A 79 10.02 21.73 -8.44
N ASN A 80 11.30 21.75 -8.84
CA ASN A 80 12.32 22.59 -8.21
C ASN A 80 12.25 24.07 -8.65
N ALA A 81 11.49 24.39 -9.70
CA ALA A 81 11.04 25.75 -10.00
C ALA A 81 9.72 26.04 -9.22
N PRO A 82 9.25 27.30 -9.07
CA PRO A 82 7.91 27.59 -8.55
C PRO A 82 6.77 27.14 -9.52
N ALA A 83 6.98 26.02 -10.20
CA ALA A 83 6.04 25.40 -11.10
C ALA A 83 4.94 24.71 -10.29
N SER A 84 3.70 24.94 -10.71
CA SER A 84 2.52 24.24 -10.22
C SER A 84 2.66 22.73 -10.41
N ARG A 85 1.84 21.95 -9.68
CA ARG A 85 1.73 20.51 -9.88
C ARG A 85 1.47 20.15 -11.36
N GLU A 86 0.57 20.87 -12.02
CA GLU A 86 0.19 20.61 -13.42
C GLU A 86 1.37 20.84 -14.39
N GLU A 87 2.16 21.89 -14.18
CA GLU A 87 3.36 22.16 -14.99
C GLU A 87 4.43 21.09 -14.78
N ALA A 88 4.58 20.58 -13.56
CA ALA A 88 5.50 19.48 -13.29
C ALA A 88 5.04 18.17 -13.95
N GLU A 89 3.75 17.86 -13.89
CA GLU A 89 3.18 16.69 -14.56
C GLU A 89 3.40 16.76 -16.08
N LYS A 90 3.19 17.94 -16.70
CA LYS A 90 3.51 18.17 -18.12
C LYS A 90 5.00 18.03 -18.41
N GLY A 91 5.86 18.56 -17.54
CA GLY A 91 7.32 18.51 -17.68
C GLY A 91 7.93 17.12 -17.55
N SER A 92 7.22 16.18 -16.91
CA SER A 92 7.63 14.77 -16.73
C SER A 92 6.79 13.78 -17.54
N ALA A 93 5.93 14.27 -18.45
CA ALA A 93 4.95 13.43 -19.14
C ALA A 93 5.62 12.32 -19.98
N LYS A 94 6.71 12.65 -20.66
CA LYS A 94 7.48 11.69 -21.45
C LYS A 94 8.00 10.54 -20.57
N GLU A 95 8.64 10.86 -19.45
CA GLU A 95 9.21 9.85 -18.57
C GLU A 95 8.11 8.99 -17.90
N ARG A 96 6.92 9.57 -17.69
CA ARG A 96 5.73 8.81 -17.25
C ARG A 96 5.25 7.84 -18.33
N ASP A 97 5.20 8.27 -19.59
CA ASP A 97 4.81 7.42 -20.72
C ASP A 97 5.81 6.28 -20.93
N ASP A 98 7.11 6.56 -20.83
CA ASP A 98 8.18 5.56 -20.90
C ASP A 98 8.03 4.51 -19.78
N PHE A 99 7.71 4.94 -18.55
CA PHE A 99 7.37 4.03 -17.46
C PHE A 99 6.13 3.18 -17.76
N GLN A 100 5.06 3.78 -18.29
CA GLN A 100 3.83 3.06 -18.61
C GLN A 100 4.08 1.98 -19.67
N GLN A 101 4.92 2.26 -20.66
CA GLN A 101 5.34 1.26 -21.65
C GLN A 101 6.11 0.10 -21.00
N ALA A 102 7.02 0.37 -20.06
CA ALA A 102 7.75 -0.67 -19.34
C ALA A 102 6.80 -1.57 -18.53
N ILE A 103 5.81 -0.98 -17.85
CA ILE A 103 4.76 -1.70 -17.12
C ILE A 103 3.92 -2.56 -18.04
N ILE A 104 3.44 -2.02 -19.17
CA ILE A 104 2.65 -2.77 -20.15
C ILE A 104 3.46 -3.95 -20.69
N SER A 105 4.73 -3.74 -21.03
CA SER A 105 5.63 -4.81 -21.49
C SER A 105 5.77 -5.92 -20.44
N ALA A 106 5.91 -5.58 -19.16
CA ALA A 106 6.04 -6.56 -18.09
C ALA A 106 4.73 -7.31 -17.82
N ARG A 107 3.57 -6.63 -17.85
CA ARG A 107 2.25 -7.28 -17.75
C ARG A 107 2.01 -8.24 -18.91
N THR A 108 2.40 -7.87 -20.13
CA THR A 108 2.32 -8.76 -21.31
C THR A 108 3.20 -10.00 -21.13
N ALA A 109 4.46 -9.82 -20.75
CA ALA A 109 5.37 -10.95 -20.50
C ALA A 109 4.87 -11.87 -19.36
N LEU A 110 4.28 -11.28 -18.31
CA LEU A 110 3.68 -12.04 -17.21
C LEU A 110 2.49 -12.88 -17.69
N ASN A 111 1.61 -12.27 -18.50
CA ASN A 111 0.47 -12.97 -19.06
C ASN A 111 0.92 -14.12 -19.97
N GLU A 112 1.97 -13.95 -20.76
CA GLU A 112 2.54 -15.04 -21.57
C GLU A 112 3.02 -16.21 -20.71
N VAL A 113 3.70 -15.94 -19.59
CA VAL A 113 4.09 -16.97 -18.61
C VAL A 113 2.85 -17.68 -18.04
N GLN A 114 1.81 -16.93 -17.66
CA GLN A 114 0.58 -17.48 -17.09
C GLN A 114 -0.23 -18.31 -18.09
N THR A 115 -0.28 -17.91 -19.37
CA THR A 115 -1.07 -18.63 -20.38
C THR A 115 -0.34 -19.82 -20.98
N SER A 116 1.00 -19.88 -20.89
CA SER A 116 1.81 -21.00 -21.43
C SER A 116 1.59 -22.32 -20.67
N ASP A 117 1.03 -22.26 -19.46
CA ASP A 117 0.66 -23.41 -18.63
C ASP A 117 -0.67 -24.08 -19.05
N THR A 118 -1.43 -23.47 -19.98
CA THR A 118 -2.79 -23.94 -20.30
C THR A 118 -2.87 -25.13 -21.25
N ALA A 119 -1.74 -25.59 -21.81
CA ALA A 119 -1.67 -26.71 -22.74
C ALA A 119 -1.40 -28.05 -22.03
N GLY A 120 -2.41 -28.61 -21.35
CA GLY A 120 -2.36 -29.99 -20.81
C GLY A 120 -2.51 -30.09 -19.29
N ALA A 121 -3.57 -29.50 -18.75
CA ALA A 121 -3.88 -29.28 -17.33
C ALA A 121 -4.06 -30.54 -16.46
N GLU A 122 -3.01 -31.33 -16.26
CA GLU A 122 -2.99 -32.37 -15.22
C GLU A 122 -1.91 -32.17 -14.13
N ASP A 123 -0.81 -31.45 -14.39
CA ASP A 123 0.21 -31.22 -13.36
C ASP A 123 -0.06 -29.95 -12.52
N LYS A 124 -0.39 -30.17 -11.25
CA LYS A 124 -0.68 -29.12 -10.27
C LYS A 124 0.59 -28.39 -9.80
N THR A 125 1.77 -28.95 -10.06
CA THR A 125 3.04 -28.44 -9.53
C THR A 125 3.54 -27.24 -10.32
N VAL A 126 3.65 -27.38 -11.65
CA VAL A 126 4.01 -26.25 -12.54
C VAL A 126 2.97 -25.13 -12.43
N SER A 127 1.68 -25.46 -12.49
CA SER A 127 0.61 -24.47 -12.40
C SER A 127 0.62 -23.69 -11.08
N GLY A 128 0.89 -24.37 -9.96
CA GLY A 128 1.07 -23.72 -8.66
C GLY A 128 2.27 -22.77 -8.63
N ALA A 129 3.41 -23.18 -9.21
CA ALA A 129 4.60 -22.34 -9.28
C ALA A 129 4.39 -21.10 -10.18
N VAL A 130 3.70 -21.27 -11.31
CA VAL A 130 3.29 -20.16 -12.20
C VAL A 130 2.39 -19.17 -11.46
N ALA A 131 1.39 -19.64 -10.71
CA ALA A 131 0.50 -18.78 -9.93
C ALA A 131 1.27 -17.98 -8.86
N MET A 132 2.15 -18.63 -8.10
CA MET A 132 2.97 -17.98 -7.07
C MET A 132 3.93 -16.93 -7.63
N LEU A 133 4.51 -17.20 -8.80
CA LEU A 133 5.31 -16.24 -9.54
C LEU A 133 4.44 -15.06 -10.00
N GLY A 134 3.26 -15.38 -10.55
CA GLY A 134 2.21 -14.46 -10.96
C GLY A 134 1.89 -13.42 -9.90
N ASP A 135 1.51 -13.89 -8.71
CA ASP A 135 1.16 -13.04 -7.57
C ASP A 135 2.33 -12.12 -7.16
N SER A 136 3.55 -12.67 -7.13
CA SER A 136 4.75 -11.91 -6.72
C SER A 136 5.09 -10.80 -7.71
N TYR A 137 4.98 -11.07 -9.02
CA TYR A 137 5.18 -10.07 -10.06
C TYR A 137 4.04 -9.04 -10.06
N GLN A 138 2.79 -9.47 -9.94
CA GLN A 138 1.64 -8.56 -9.92
C GLN A 138 1.76 -7.56 -8.74
N ALA A 139 2.13 -8.04 -7.55
CA ALA A 139 2.39 -7.19 -6.40
C ALA A 139 3.54 -6.19 -6.64
N TYR A 140 4.62 -6.61 -7.30
CA TYR A 140 5.71 -5.70 -7.69
C TYR A 140 5.24 -4.64 -8.69
N LEU A 141 4.51 -5.04 -9.73
CA LEU A 141 4.00 -4.12 -10.76
C LEU A 141 3.05 -3.09 -10.16
N ASP A 142 2.10 -3.51 -9.34
CA ASP A 142 1.15 -2.61 -8.68
C ASP A 142 1.85 -1.68 -7.69
N SER A 143 2.87 -2.17 -6.98
CA SER A 143 3.70 -1.33 -6.10
C SER A 143 4.44 -0.22 -6.87
N MET A 144 5.04 -0.55 -8.02
CA MET A 144 5.80 0.40 -8.83
C MET A 144 4.88 1.38 -9.56
N GLU A 145 3.72 0.94 -10.06
CA GLU A 145 2.65 1.81 -10.59
C GLU A 145 2.19 2.80 -9.51
N GLY A 146 1.83 2.31 -8.33
CA GLY A 146 1.39 3.17 -7.23
C GLY A 146 2.45 4.20 -6.83
N LEU A 147 3.73 3.81 -6.88
CA LEU A 147 4.85 4.68 -6.57
C LEU A 147 4.91 5.87 -7.52
N VAL A 148 4.70 5.64 -8.82
CA VAL A 148 4.70 6.68 -9.87
C VAL A 148 3.40 7.49 -9.85
N GLU A 149 2.25 6.83 -9.88
CA GLU A 149 0.94 7.48 -9.99
C GLU A 149 0.63 8.39 -8.79
N SER A 150 1.06 7.98 -7.60
CA SER A 150 0.80 8.73 -6.37
C SER A 150 1.93 9.67 -5.96
N TYR A 151 3.07 9.67 -6.68
CA TYR A 151 4.19 10.55 -6.36
C TYR A 151 3.84 12.04 -6.35
N PRO A 152 3.05 12.59 -7.30
CA PRO A 152 2.61 13.98 -7.24
C PRO A 152 1.83 14.33 -5.97
N LEU A 153 1.02 13.40 -5.47
CA LEU A 153 0.26 13.57 -4.22
C LEU A 153 1.19 13.54 -3.00
N PHE A 154 2.14 12.61 -2.98
CA PHE A 154 3.12 12.48 -1.90
C PHE A 154 4.09 13.68 -1.85
N GLU A 155 4.74 14.03 -2.97
CA GLU A 155 5.70 15.15 -3.05
C GLU A 155 5.03 16.48 -2.74
N GLY A 156 3.79 16.64 -3.21
CA GLY A 156 3.00 17.85 -3.00
C GLY A 156 2.56 18.02 -1.55
N LEU A 157 2.44 16.95 -0.75
CA LEU A 157 1.67 16.93 0.50
C LEU A 157 1.93 18.12 1.45
N PHE A 158 3.19 18.53 1.60
CA PHE A 158 3.62 19.60 2.50
C PHE A 158 4.00 20.92 1.82
N ARG A 159 3.76 21.06 0.51
CA ARG A 159 4.00 22.32 -0.20
C ARG A 159 2.90 23.34 0.08
N GLN A 160 3.19 24.61 -0.21
CA GLN A 160 2.26 25.72 0.05
C GLN A 160 0.97 25.64 -0.79
N ASP A 161 1.05 25.01 -1.97
CA ASP A 161 -0.08 24.74 -2.87
C ASP A 161 -0.90 23.50 -2.44
N ALA A 162 -0.64 22.92 -1.26
CA ALA A 162 -1.16 21.62 -0.84
C ALA A 162 -1.56 21.52 0.65
N GLY A 163 -2.28 20.44 0.97
CA GLY A 163 -3.16 20.33 2.13
C GLY A 163 -2.52 20.24 3.51
N CYS A 164 -1.25 19.84 3.66
CA CYS A 164 -0.65 19.60 4.99
C CYS A 164 0.33 20.68 5.46
N SER A 165 0.67 21.66 4.62
CA SER A 165 1.60 22.75 4.98
C SER A 165 1.11 23.58 6.18
N GLY A 166 -0.20 23.67 6.37
CA GLY A 166 -0.84 24.37 7.49
C GLY A 166 -0.72 23.65 8.83
N LEU A 167 -0.24 22.40 8.91
CA LEU A 167 -0.12 21.70 10.21
C LEU A 167 0.92 22.33 11.14
N PHE A 168 1.88 23.10 10.58
CA PHE A 168 2.95 23.76 11.32
C PHE A 168 2.56 25.18 11.80
N VAL A 169 1.32 25.36 12.26
CA VAL A 169 0.72 26.65 12.72
C VAL A 169 1.39 27.34 13.92
N GLY A 170 2.47 26.77 14.45
CA GLY A 170 3.10 27.21 15.71
C GLY A 170 3.52 28.68 15.77
N SER A 171 3.84 29.32 14.63
CA SER A 171 4.31 30.70 14.55
C SER A 171 3.24 31.76 14.27
N LYS A 172 1.98 31.36 13.99
CA LYS A 172 0.92 32.30 13.57
C LYS A 172 -0.16 32.57 14.63
N ALA A 173 -0.22 31.77 15.69
CA ALA A 173 -1.25 31.91 16.72
C ALA A 173 -0.80 32.77 17.91
N ALA A 174 -1.67 33.64 18.41
CA ALA A 174 -1.43 34.50 19.57
C ALA A 174 -1.63 33.77 20.91
N ASN A 175 -2.41 32.69 20.94
CA ASN A 175 -2.65 31.86 22.12
C ASN A 175 -2.91 30.39 21.73
N LEU A 176 -3.06 29.49 22.71
CA LEU A 176 -3.19 28.05 22.44
C LEU A 176 -4.56 27.67 21.89
N ARG A 177 -5.62 28.41 22.24
CA ARG A 177 -6.96 28.23 21.65
C ARG A 177 -6.98 28.54 20.15
N GLU A 178 -6.36 29.64 19.75
CA GLU A 178 -6.19 30.00 18.35
C GLU A 178 -5.34 28.96 17.61
N ARG A 179 -4.23 28.51 18.20
CA ARG A 179 -3.40 27.43 17.64
C ARG A 179 -4.21 26.16 17.40
N GLN A 180 -5.01 25.75 18.38
CA GLN A 180 -5.87 24.57 18.26
C GLN A 180 -6.89 24.73 17.13
N THR A 181 -7.47 25.92 16.98
CA THR A 181 -8.45 26.20 15.92
C THR A 181 -7.81 26.16 14.54
N LEU A 182 -6.66 26.81 14.37
CA LEU A 182 -5.91 26.81 13.10
C LEU A 182 -5.42 25.40 12.74
N LEU A 183 -4.96 24.62 13.73
CA LEU A 183 -4.56 23.23 13.54
C LEU A 183 -5.73 22.38 13.06
N ALA A 184 -6.90 22.48 13.70
CA ALA A 184 -8.08 21.72 13.31
C ALA A 184 -8.51 22.03 11.87
N GLN A 185 -8.45 23.30 11.46
CA GLN A 185 -8.73 23.71 10.07
C GLN A 185 -7.72 23.11 9.08
N ALA A 186 -6.42 23.17 9.40
CA ALA A 186 -5.37 22.58 8.58
C ALA A 186 -5.46 21.04 8.53
N ALA A 187 -5.85 20.41 9.64
CA ALA A 187 -6.01 18.96 9.74
C ALA A 187 -7.09 18.44 8.78
N VAL A 188 -8.19 19.18 8.57
CA VAL A 188 -9.22 18.80 7.60
C VAL A 188 -8.65 18.70 6.18
N GLN A 189 -7.96 19.75 5.73
CA GLN A 189 -7.35 19.77 4.39
C GLN A 189 -6.26 18.70 4.24
N CYS A 190 -5.46 18.50 5.28
CA CYS A 190 -4.42 17.49 5.27
C CYS A 190 -5.00 16.07 5.22
N ARG A 191 -6.06 15.79 5.99
CA ARG A 191 -6.75 14.49 5.98
C ARG A 191 -7.33 14.16 4.62
N GLU A 192 -7.85 15.14 3.89
CA GLU A 192 -8.31 14.92 2.52
C GLU A 192 -7.17 14.47 1.61
N ALA A 193 -6.03 15.16 1.64
CA ALA A 193 -4.85 14.79 0.86
C ALA A 193 -4.30 13.41 1.27
N VAL A 194 -4.25 13.13 2.57
CA VAL A 194 -3.84 11.84 3.14
C VAL A 194 -4.80 10.73 2.71
N ASN A 195 -6.11 10.97 2.67
CA ASN A 195 -7.09 9.99 2.23
C ASN A 195 -6.99 9.67 0.75
N GLN A 196 -6.60 10.63 -0.09
CA GLN A 196 -6.25 10.35 -1.49
C GLN A 196 -5.02 9.45 -1.58
N LEU A 197 -3.99 9.71 -0.76
CA LEU A 197 -2.78 8.90 -0.75
C LEU A 197 -3.01 7.46 -0.24
N LYS A 198 -3.97 7.25 0.66
CA LYS A 198 -4.40 5.91 1.11
C LYS A 198 -5.00 5.04 -0.01
N GLN A 199 -5.39 5.63 -1.15
CA GLN A 199 -5.88 4.90 -2.32
C GLN A 199 -4.75 4.46 -3.26
N SER A 200 -3.49 4.78 -2.93
CA SER A 200 -2.33 4.34 -3.70
C SER A 200 -2.22 2.82 -3.72
N LYS A 201 -1.77 2.27 -4.86
CA LYS A 201 -1.35 0.86 -4.95
C LYS A 201 -0.01 0.59 -4.25
N ASN A 202 0.73 1.65 -3.88
CA ASN A 202 2.01 1.51 -3.20
C ASN A 202 1.81 1.42 -1.69
N VAL A 203 2.14 0.26 -1.11
CA VAL A 203 1.97 -0.02 0.33
C VAL A 203 2.73 0.98 1.20
N SER A 204 3.93 1.40 0.79
CA SER A 204 4.73 2.37 1.57
C SER A 204 4.02 3.72 1.70
N TYR A 205 3.41 4.23 0.62
CA TYR A 205 2.59 5.44 0.68
C TYR A 205 1.32 5.27 1.52
N VAL A 206 0.66 4.12 1.44
CA VAL A 206 -0.53 3.84 2.24
C VAL A 206 -0.21 3.81 3.73
N GLU A 207 0.89 3.13 4.12
CA GLU A 207 1.33 3.07 5.52
C GLU A 207 1.80 4.42 6.05
N PHE A 208 2.54 5.18 5.23
CA PHE A 208 2.86 6.57 5.54
C PHE A 208 1.60 7.41 5.77
N ALA A 209 0.61 7.31 4.88
CA ALA A 209 -0.64 8.07 4.98
C ALA A 209 -1.44 7.70 6.26
N ARG A 210 -1.50 6.41 6.61
CA ARG A 210 -2.10 5.96 7.88
C ARG A 210 -1.36 6.50 9.10
N THR A 211 -0.04 6.45 9.07
CA THR A 211 0.80 6.94 10.16
C THR A 211 0.65 8.44 10.35
N LEU A 212 0.63 9.20 9.25
CA LEU A 212 0.45 10.64 9.28
C LEU A 212 -0.94 11.03 9.82
N ASP A 213 -2.01 10.35 9.39
CA ASP A 213 -3.36 10.59 9.92
C ASP A 213 -3.44 10.38 11.44
N ASN A 214 -2.80 9.32 11.94
CA ASN A 214 -2.71 9.06 13.37
C ASN A 214 -1.94 10.17 14.11
N GLN A 215 -0.85 10.68 13.53
CA GLN A 215 -0.09 11.78 14.11
C GLN A 215 -0.90 13.08 14.13
N ILE A 216 -1.68 13.37 13.09
CA ILE A 216 -2.59 14.52 13.05
C ILE A 216 -3.62 14.42 14.17
N ALA A 217 -4.25 13.25 14.36
CA ALA A 217 -5.21 13.03 15.43
C ALA A 217 -4.59 13.23 16.83
N GLN A 218 -3.34 12.79 17.03
CA GLN A 218 -2.60 13.03 18.26
C GLN A 218 -2.29 14.52 18.46
N LEU A 219 -1.87 15.22 17.41
CA LEU A 219 -1.61 16.65 17.47
C LEU A 219 -2.87 17.44 17.85
N GLU A 220 -4.02 17.14 17.27
CA GLU A 220 -5.30 17.77 17.61
C GLU A 220 -5.68 17.53 19.08
N THR A 221 -5.58 16.27 19.53
CA THR A 221 -5.90 15.90 20.92
C THR A 221 -5.01 16.64 21.92
N HIS A 222 -3.70 16.71 21.63
CA HIS A 222 -2.75 17.41 22.49
C HIS A 222 -2.93 18.93 22.43
N ALA A 223 -3.23 19.50 21.26
CA ALA A 223 -3.54 20.92 21.12
C ALA A 223 -4.78 21.30 21.92
N GLU A 224 -5.86 20.52 21.85
CA GLU A 224 -7.08 20.71 22.66
C GLU A 224 -6.78 20.66 24.16
N THR A 225 -6.02 19.67 24.61
CA THR A 225 -5.64 19.53 26.02
C THR A 225 -4.85 20.76 26.49
N THR A 226 -3.89 21.23 25.69
CA THR A 226 -3.08 22.41 26.03
C THR A 226 -3.91 23.70 26.03
N ALA A 227 -4.84 23.87 25.10
CA ALA A 227 -5.74 25.02 25.04
C ALA A 227 -6.68 25.06 26.25
N LYS A 228 -7.31 23.92 26.59
CA LYS A 228 -8.17 23.81 27.78
C LYS A 228 -7.40 24.09 29.07
N SER A 229 -6.15 23.63 29.14
CA SER A 229 -5.31 23.85 30.32
C SER A 229 -4.90 25.32 30.49
N GLU A 230 -4.72 26.06 29.40
CA GLU A 230 -4.51 27.51 29.40
C GLU A 230 -5.75 28.26 29.89
N GLU A 231 -6.95 27.85 29.47
CA GLU A 231 -8.21 28.41 29.96
C GLU A 231 -8.40 28.16 31.46
N ASN A 232 -8.14 26.93 31.92
CA ASN A 232 -8.16 26.60 33.34
C ASN A 232 -7.14 27.42 34.13
N TYR A 233 -5.95 27.68 33.56
CA TYR A 233 -4.95 28.53 34.20
C TYR A 233 -5.48 29.95 34.41
N ASN A 234 -6.12 30.53 33.39
CA ASN A 234 -6.75 31.85 33.51
C ASN A 234 -7.88 31.86 34.56
N GLU A 235 -8.67 30.77 34.65
CA GLU A 235 -9.65 30.60 35.73
C GLU A 235 -8.98 30.54 37.11
N PHE A 236 -7.88 29.80 37.27
CA PHE A 236 -7.17 29.69 38.54
C PHE A 236 -6.57 31.02 39.00
N VAL A 237 -6.08 31.85 38.07
CA VAL A 237 -5.62 33.21 38.39
C VAL A 237 -6.77 34.04 38.97
N ARG A 238 -7.95 33.99 38.35
CA ARG A 238 -9.16 34.67 38.84
C ARG A 238 -9.62 34.15 40.21
N LEU A 239 -9.67 32.82 40.37
CA LEU A 239 -10.05 32.18 41.64
C LEU A 239 -9.07 32.53 42.76
N LYS A 240 -7.77 32.61 42.47
CA LYS A 240 -6.76 33.05 43.45
C LYS A 240 -7.09 34.45 43.98
N ASP A 241 -7.44 35.39 43.11
CA ASP A 241 -7.81 36.75 43.54
C ASP A 241 -9.13 36.77 44.34
N GLU A 242 -10.11 35.93 43.97
CA GLU A 242 -11.35 35.75 44.74
C GLU A 242 -11.10 35.17 46.15
N TYR A 243 -10.21 34.18 46.27
CA TYR A 243 -9.85 33.59 47.56
C TYR A 243 -9.06 34.55 48.45
N VAL A 244 -8.16 35.36 47.88
CA VAL A 244 -7.49 36.44 48.64
C VAL A 244 -8.52 37.38 49.23
N LYS A 245 -9.49 37.83 48.41
CA LYS A 245 -10.58 38.68 48.90
C LYS A 245 -11.45 37.99 49.96
N LYS A 246 -11.78 36.71 49.78
CA LYS A 246 -12.56 35.93 50.76
C LYS A 246 -11.85 35.84 52.12
N ILE A 247 -10.53 35.70 52.12
CA ILE A 247 -9.70 35.69 53.33
C ILE A 247 -9.65 37.09 53.97
N ASP A 248 -9.45 38.13 53.17
CA ASP A 248 -9.43 39.52 53.66
C ASP A 248 -10.78 39.92 54.28
N ASP A 249 -11.88 39.59 53.62
CA ASP A 249 -13.26 39.84 54.10
C ASP A 249 -13.55 39.06 55.40
N ALA A 250 -13.15 37.78 55.47
CA ALA A 250 -13.28 36.97 56.68
C ALA A 250 -12.47 37.55 57.86
N THR A 251 -11.27 38.07 57.57
CA THR A 251 -10.39 38.69 58.55
C THR A 251 -10.93 40.02 59.05
N ALA A 252 -11.42 40.87 58.15
CA ALA A 252 -12.00 42.17 58.49
C ALA A 252 -13.20 42.06 59.44
N ARG A 253 -13.97 40.96 59.36
CA ARG A 253 -15.14 40.71 60.20
C ARG A 253 -14.91 39.78 61.39
N ASN A 254 -13.67 39.35 61.65
CA ASN A 254 -13.33 38.37 62.69
C ASN A 254 -14.17 37.08 62.57
N ALA A 255 -14.15 36.46 61.39
CA ALA A 255 -14.85 35.21 61.13
C ALA A 255 -14.43 34.09 62.11
N PRO A 256 -15.31 33.13 62.42
CA PRO A 256 -14.98 32.01 63.29
C PRO A 256 -14.00 31.02 62.62
N ASP A 257 -13.20 30.31 63.43
CA ASP A 257 -12.20 29.34 62.97
C ASP A 257 -12.75 28.26 62.03
N ALA A 258 -14.00 27.85 62.24
CA ALA A 258 -14.68 26.87 61.37
C ALA A 258 -14.80 27.36 59.92
N GLU A 259 -14.95 28.67 59.72
CA GLU A 259 -15.00 29.26 58.39
C GLU A 259 -13.61 29.28 57.74
N TYR A 260 -12.57 29.64 58.50
CA TYR A 260 -11.19 29.56 58.01
C TYR A 260 -10.79 28.13 57.65
N ALA A 261 -11.22 27.13 58.42
CA ALA A 261 -11.00 25.73 58.10
C ALA A 261 -11.67 25.35 56.76
N THR A 262 -12.87 25.84 56.50
CA THR A 262 -13.58 25.62 55.22
C THR A 262 -12.83 26.28 54.05
N ILE A 263 -12.37 27.52 54.21
CA ILE A 263 -11.56 28.22 53.21
C ILE A 263 -10.25 27.46 52.94
N ALA A 264 -9.60 26.91 53.97
CA ALA A 264 -8.38 26.12 53.83
C ALA A 264 -8.61 24.81 53.06
N ASP A 265 -9.70 24.10 53.31
CA ASP A 265 -10.07 22.88 52.58
C ASP A 265 -10.37 23.19 51.10
N GLU A 266 -11.10 24.27 50.84
CA GLU A 266 -11.37 24.76 49.48
C GLU A 266 -10.05 25.11 48.73
N LEU A 267 -9.13 25.82 49.38
CA LEU A 267 -7.81 26.15 48.83
C LEU A 267 -6.96 24.90 48.57
N LYS A 268 -7.05 23.89 49.43
CA LYS A 268 -6.38 22.60 49.23
C LYS A 268 -6.94 21.87 48.01
N ALA A 269 -8.25 21.88 47.82
CA ALA A 269 -8.89 21.33 46.62
C ALA A 269 -8.48 22.08 45.35
N LEU A 270 -8.44 23.43 45.40
CA LEU A 270 -7.96 24.26 44.30
C LEU A 270 -6.50 23.94 43.94
N ASN A 271 -5.62 23.82 44.93
CA ASN A 271 -4.22 23.47 44.70
C ASN A 271 -4.07 22.09 44.04
N THR A 272 -4.89 21.11 44.41
CA THR A 272 -4.93 19.80 43.74
C THR A 272 -5.37 19.95 42.28
N ARG A 273 -6.41 20.76 41.98
CA ARG A 273 -6.83 21.05 40.60
C ARG A 273 -5.71 21.70 39.79
N ILE A 274 -5.00 22.68 40.36
CA ILE A 274 -3.87 23.36 39.71
C ILE A 274 -2.74 22.37 39.37
N LYS A 275 -2.38 21.50 40.32
CA LYS A 275 -1.35 20.47 40.11
C LYS A 275 -1.72 19.50 39.00
N ASN A 276 -2.96 19.02 38.98
CA ASN A 276 -3.45 18.10 37.93
C ASN A 276 -3.43 18.79 36.57
N ASN A 277 -3.96 20.02 36.46
CA ASN A 277 -3.94 20.80 35.22
C ASN A 277 -2.53 21.02 34.68
N ARG A 278 -1.58 21.35 35.56
CA ARG A 278 -0.17 21.50 35.17
C ARG A 278 0.40 20.19 34.61
N SER A 279 0.14 19.07 35.29
CA SER A 279 0.61 17.76 34.85
C SER A 279 0.03 17.38 33.48
N GLU A 280 -1.25 17.64 33.25
CA GLU A 280 -1.93 17.40 31.96
C GLU A 280 -1.34 18.30 30.86
N PHE A 281 -1.13 19.58 31.15
CA PHE A 281 -0.49 20.52 30.24
C PHE A 281 0.92 20.07 29.86
N ASP A 282 1.79 19.81 30.83
CA ASP A 282 3.18 19.43 30.59
C ASP A 282 3.26 18.13 29.77
N PHE A 283 2.38 17.15 30.06
CA PHE A 283 2.28 15.90 29.32
C PHE A 283 1.86 16.11 27.86
N ALA A 284 0.84 16.93 27.62
CA ALA A 284 0.30 17.19 26.29
C ALA A 284 1.23 18.10 25.47
N ALA A 285 1.77 19.16 26.07
CA ALA A 285 2.69 20.09 25.43
C ALA A 285 3.96 19.37 24.94
N LYS A 286 4.55 18.49 25.76
CA LYS A 286 5.72 17.70 25.36
C LYS A 286 5.42 16.81 24.14
N ARG A 287 4.26 16.16 24.12
CA ARG A 287 3.86 15.28 23.00
C ARG A 287 3.50 16.06 21.75
N TYR A 288 2.85 17.21 21.89
CA TYR A 288 2.60 18.12 20.78
C TYR A 288 3.91 18.54 20.12
N VAL A 289 4.89 19.01 20.91
CA VAL A 289 6.20 19.44 20.40
C VAL A 289 6.95 18.27 19.73
N ASN A 290 6.96 17.08 20.35
CA ASN A 290 7.56 15.90 19.74
C ASN A 290 6.88 15.53 18.42
N GLY A 291 5.55 15.50 18.37
CA GLY A 291 4.80 15.18 17.15
C GLY A 291 5.13 16.15 16.00
N VAL A 292 5.21 17.45 16.29
CA VAL A 292 5.62 18.45 15.29
C VAL A 292 7.07 18.24 14.83
N ARG A 293 7.98 17.94 15.76
CA ARG A 293 9.41 17.74 15.47
C ARG A 293 9.67 16.47 14.65
N ASP A 294 8.94 15.40 14.93
CA ASP A 294 9.20 14.08 14.35
C ASP A 294 8.48 13.90 12.99
N MET A 295 7.55 14.81 12.63
CA MET A 295 6.77 14.75 11.38
C MET A 295 7.62 14.82 10.08
N PRO A 296 8.66 15.67 9.97
CA PRO A 296 9.56 15.65 8.81
C PRO A 296 10.27 14.30 8.60
N THR A 297 10.64 13.62 9.70
CA THR A 297 11.29 12.31 9.63
C THR A 297 10.36 11.25 9.05
N LEU A 298 9.04 11.35 9.26
CA LEU A 298 8.08 10.45 8.62
C LEU A 298 8.12 10.57 7.09
N VAL A 299 8.26 11.78 6.56
CA VAL A 299 8.34 12.03 5.11
C VAL A 299 9.66 11.52 4.55
N GLU A 300 10.77 11.79 5.25
CA GLU A 300 12.11 11.35 4.84
C GLU A 300 12.23 9.81 4.81
N ASN A 301 11.63 9.12 5.78
CA ASN A 301 11.68 7.67 5.89
C ASN A 301 11.02 6.94 4.71
N VAL A 302 10.04 7.55 4.04
CA VAL A 302 9.34 6.89 2.92
C VAL A 302 10.31 6.47 1.82
N PHE A 303 11.19 7.36 1.37
CA PHE A 303 12.15 7.03 0.30
C PHE A 303 13.47 6.47 0.82
N THR A 304 13.93 6.89 1.99
CA THR A 304 15.20 6.42 2.55
C THR A 304 15.10 5.01 3.12
N LYS A 305 13.90 4.57 3.48
CA LYS A 305 13.66 3.28 4.13
C LYS A 305 12.49 2.52 3.50
N ASP A 306 11.27 3.02 3.59
CA ASP A 306 10.07 2.18 3.38
C ASP A 306 9.95 1.66 1.93
N VAL A 307 10.06 2.56 0.94
CA VAL A 307 10.07 2.22 -0.49
C VAL A 307 11.29 1.35 -0.82
N ALA A 308 12.46 1.68 -0.26
CA ALA A 308 13.69 0.93 -0.50
C ALA A 308 13.60 -0.51 0.02
N ASP A 309 13.03 -0.71 1.22
CA ASP A 309 12.83 -2.01 1.83
C ASP A 309 11.76 -2.82 1.08
N GLN A 310 10.71 -2.17 0.59
CA GLN A 310 9.70 -2.82 -0.26
C GLN A 310 10.31 -3.32 -1.58
N ILE A 311 11.13 -2.51 -2.25
CA ILE A 311 11.83 -2.92 -3.48
C ILE A 311 12.78 -4.09 -3.19
N LYS A 312 13.60 -3.99 -2.13
CA LYS A 312 14.49 -5.10 -1.71
C LYS A 312 13.73 -6.38 -1.42
N HIS A 313 12.55 -6.30 -0.83
CA HIS A 313 11.70 -7.46 -0.59
C HIS A 313 11.30 -8.15 -1.90
N HIS A 314 10.83 -7.40 -2.90
CA HIS A 314 10.53 -7.95 -4.22
C HIS A 314 11.78 -8.52 -4.90
N ASP A 315 12.92 -7.84 -4.77
CA ASP A 315 14.20 -8.29 -5.32
C ASP A 315 14.71 -9.59 -4.70
N ALA A 316 14.33 -9.88 -3.45
CA ALA A 316 14.64 -11.14 -2.80
C ALA A 316 13.65 -12.25 -3.17
N VAL A 317 12.34 -11.95 -3.21
CA VAL A 317 11.30 -12.98 -3.37
C VAL A 317 11.14 -13.44 -4.81
N ILE A 318 11.16 -12.52 -5.79
CA ILE A 318 10.89 -12.85 -7.19
C ILE A 318 11.90 -13.88 -7.74
N PRO A 319 13.24 -13.70 -7.59
CA PRO A 319 14.20 -14.67 -8.09
C PRO A 319 14.02 -16.08 -7.50
N ILE A 320 13.64 -16.16 -6.21
CA ILE A 320 13.33 -17.45 -5.56
C ILE A 320 12.11 -18.11 -6.24
N ARG A 321 11.06 -17.36 -6.54
CA ARG A 321 9.87 -17.88 -7.24
C ARG A 321 10.16 -18.28 -8.68
N VAL A 322 11.04 -17.56 -9.38
CA VAL A 322 11.54 -17.97 -10.70
C VAL A 322 12.26 -19.31 -10.60
N GLN A 323 13.12 -19.49 -9.59
CA GLN A 323 13.84 -20.75 -9.42
C GLN A 323 12.88 -21.92 -9.10
N VAL A 324 11.89 -21.70 -8.23
CA VAL A 324 10.86 -22.71 -7.92
C VAL A 324 10.12 -23.15 -9.19
N LEU A 325 9.77 -22.23 -10.08
CA LEU A 325 9.15 -22.58 -11.35
C LEU A 325 10.12 -23.34 -12.27
N LYS A 326 11.38 -22.92 -12.36
CA LYS A 326 12.39 -23.66 -13.15
C LYS A 326 12.57 -25.08 -12.64
N ASP A 327 12.61 -25.29 -11.33
CA ASP A 327 12.75 -26.61 -10.71
C ASP A 327 11.52 -27.49 -11.00
N ALA A 328 10.31 -26.92 -10.96
CA ALA A 328 9.08 -27.62 -11.34
C ALA A 328 9.06 -28.00 -12.83
N LEU A 329 9.51 -27.11 -13.71
CA LEU A 329 9.63 -27.37 -15.14
C LEU A 329 10.68 -28.47 -15.42
N ASP A 330 11.80 -28.47 -14.70
CA ASP A 330 12.84 -29.48 -14.83
C ASP A 330 12.40 -30.86 -14.38
N ALA A 331 11.59 -30.95 -13.32
CA ALA A 331 10.97 -32.20 -12.89
C ALA A 331 10.03 -32.74 -13.98
N GLU A 332 9.13 -31.92 -14.50
CA GLU A 332 8.15 -32.32 -15.52
C GLU A 332 8.81 -32.66 -16.88
N LEU A 333 9.92 -32.00 -17.23
CA LEU A 333 10.66 -32.29 -18.47
C LEU A 333 11.53 -33.56 -18.39
N ALA A 334 11.78 -34.08 -17.18
CA ALA A 334 12.57 -35.28 -16.94
C ALA A 334 11.72 -36.56 -16.86
N GLU A 335 10.41 -36.44 -16.65
CA GLU A 335 9.42 -37.53 -16.72
C GLU A 335 8.99 -37.84 -18.17
#